data_AF-A0A844G3E7-F1
#
_entry.id   AF-A0A844G3E7-F1
#
_cell.length_a   1.000
_cell.length_b   1.000
_cell.length_c   1.000
_cell.angle_alpha   90.00
_cell.angle_beta   90.00
_cell.angle_gamma   90.00
#
_symmetry.space_group_name_H-M   'P 1'
#
loop_
_entity.id
_entity.type
_entity.pdbx_description
1 polymer ?
#
loop_
_entity_poly.entity_id
_entity_poly.type
_entity_poly.pdbx_seq_one_letter_code
_entity_poly.pdbx_strand_id
1 'polypeptide(L)'
;MAIQKIKLDIGTVYQKEEGGVYCFRSQINGARKVISLKTRNQKEALKEANKQIPLLKATSTEIIAAHVQHARGLITPEKNLLLSEAWAVYEKSPERATPATVAEAQSYRATFQEFLDWLNDPQKNIRDITPEIGEQYAEYMRNQKIAVSTHNRKIKRIRRVFHVLREYWSGSNPFHSATQLRREREEREQDVRRLSFTREQEQLLQAVLDDDKYTVMNKSEVRGGLLSRHVYRPADERLCTAALEQNQFQPEADMGEAV
;
A
#
# COMPACT_ATOMS: atom_id res chain seq x y z
N MET A 1 50.30 -35.52 28.15
CA MET A 1 49.10 -36.37 27.94
C MET A 1 47.94 -35.48 27.48
N ALA A 2 46.98 -35.99 26.71
CA ALA A 2 45.99 -35.16 26.03
C ALA A 2 44.89 -34.64 26.99
N ILE A 3 44.76 -33.31 27.09
CA ILE A 3 43.67 -32.65 27.84
C ILE A 3 42.32 -33.09 27.24
N GLN A 4 41.52 -33.84 28.01
CA GLN A 4 40.21 -34.32 27.55
C GLN A 4 39.24 -33.15 27.38
N LYS A 5 38.68 -33.03 26.17
CA LYS A 5 37.67 -32.03 25.80
C LYS A 5 36.39 -32.74 25.41
N ILE A 6 35.29 -32.45 26.10
CA ILE A 6 33.98 -33.06 25.85
C ILE A 6 33.11 -32.03 25.14
N LYS A 7 32.71 -32.32 23.90
CA LYS A 7 31.81 -31.46 23.13
C LYS A 7 30.35 -31.71 23.58
N LEU A 8 29.63 -30.61 23.79
CA LEU A 8 28.19 -30.57 24.07
C LEU A 8 27.51 -29.70 23.00
N ASP A 9 26.18 -29.73 22.99
CA ASP A 9 25.33 -29.09 21.98
C ASP A 9 25.62 -27.59 21.75
N ILE A 10 25.88 -26.80 22.80
CA ILE A 10 26.17 -25.34 22.70
C ILE A 10 27.56 -24.98 23.29
N GLY A 11 28.44 -25.97 23.49
CA GLY A 11 29.72 -25.67 24.10
C GLY A 11 30.67 -26.84 24.29
N THR A 12 31.78 -26.59 24.97
CA THR A 12 32.79 -27.59 25.28
C THR A 12 33.12 -27.55 26.77
N VAL A 13 33.08 -28.70 27.43
CA VAL A 13 33.61 -28.88 28.79
C VAL A 13 35.07 -29.31 28.68
N TYR A 14 35.96 -28.62 29.37
CA TYR A 14 37.40 -28.90 29.34
C TYR A 14 38.08 -28.55 30.68
N GLN A 15 39.26 -29.11 30.91
CA GLN A 15 40.14 -28.73 32.02
C GLN A 15 41.25 -27.80 31.51
N LYS A 16 41.61 -26.79 32.30
CA LYS A 16 42.75 -25.90 31.97
C LYS A 16 44.10 -26.53 32.31
N GLU A 17 44.15 -27.28 33.40
CA GLU A 17 45.32 -27.97 33.94
C GLU A 17 44.92 -29.40 34.32
N GLU A 18 45.88 -30.32 34.30
CA GLU A 18 45.65 -31.74 34.59
C GLU A 18 45.22 -31.92 36.07
N GLY A 19 44.03 -32.49 36.31
CA GLY A 19 43.43 -32.57 37.65
C GLY A 19 42.75 -31.28 38.15
N GLY A 20 42.70 -30.24 37.31
CA GLY A 20 42.07 -28.97 37.61
C GLY A 20 40.53 -29.00 37.53
N VAL A 21 39.92 -27.86 37.85
CA VAL A 21 38.46 -27.68 37.82
C VAL A 21 37.96 -27.64 36.37
N TYR A 22 36.86 -28.35 36.08
CA TYR A 22 36.21 -28.31 34.79
C TYR A 22 35.60 -26.94 34.49
N CYS A 23 35.77 -26.46 33.26
CA CYS A 23 35.19 -25.23 32.74
C CYS A 23 34.29 -25.55 31.55
N PHE A 24 33.13 -24.91 31.47
CA PHE A 24 32.25 -24.94 30.31
C PHE A 24 32.45 -23.69 29.46
N ARG A 25 32.75 -23.87 28.18
CA ARG A 25 32.89 -22.77 27.21
C ARG A 25 31.75 -22.81 26.22
N SER A 26 31.00 -21.73 26.12
CA SER A 26 29.93 -21.54 25.15
C SER A 26 30.11 -20.22 24.38
N GLN A 27 29.47 -20.15 23.21
CA GLN A 27 29.35 -18.91 22.44
C GLN A 27 27.92 -18.41 22.55
N ILE A 28 27.75 -17.15 22.97
CA ILE A 28 26.45 -16.49 23.09
C ILE A 28 26.58 -15.16 22.36
N ASN A 29 25.76 -14.94 21.33
CA ASN A 29 25.76 -13.72 20.50
C ASN A 29 27.15 -13.34 19.95
N GLY A 30 27.92 -14.33 19.48
CA GLY A 30 29.27 -14.12 18.96
C GLY A 30 30.37 -13.93 20.02
N ALA A 31 30.01 -13.68 21.29
CA ALA A 31 30.97 -13.56 22.39
C ALA A 31 31.25 -14.90 23.07
N ARG A 32 32.53 -15.19 23.36
CA ARG A 32 32.95 -16.40 24.09
C ARG A 32 32.76 -16.19 25.58
N LYS A 33 31.94 -17.02 26.23
CA LYS A 33 31.83 -17.07 27.70
C LYS A 33 32.40 -18.38 28.22
N VAL A 34 33.18 -18.28 29.29
CA VAL A 34 33.75 -19.42 30.00
C VAL A 34 33.22 -19.39 31.43
N ILE A 35 32.57 -20.48 31.83
CA ILE A 35 31.96 -20.65 33.16
C ILE A 35 32.71 -21.76 33.88
N SER A 36 33.23 -21.47 35.07
CA SER A 36 33.83 -22.51 35.92
C SER A 36 32.72 -23.36 36.53
N LEU A 37 32.82 -24.69 36.39
CA LEU A 37 31.84 -25.64 36.93
C LEU A 37 32.17 -26.04 38.38
N LYS A 38 33.23 -25.47 38.97
CA LYS A 38 33.67 -25.65 40.37
C LYS A 38 33.85 -27.11 40.84
N THR A 39 33.85 -28.09 39.95
CA THR A 39 34.07 -29.50 40.25
C THR A 39 35.28 -30.06 39.51
N ARG A 40 35.95 -31.01 40.15
CA ARG A 40 37.05 -31.82 39.58
C ARG A 40 36.55 -33.16 39.04
N ASN A 41 35.28 -33.51 39.28
CA ASN A 41 34.65 -34.74 38.85
C ASN A 41 33.96 -34.56 37.49
N GLN A 42 34.32 -35.40 36.51
CA GLN A 42 33.82 -35.33 35.14
C GLN A 42 32.29 -35.51 35.06
N LYS A 43 31.73 -36.46 35.81
CA LYS A 43 30.28 -36.77 35.76
C LYS A 43 29.44 -35.62 36.30
N GLU A 44 29.92 -34.96 37.35
CA GLU A 44 29.26 -33.79 37.93
C GLU A 44 29.38 -32.56 37.02
N ALA A 45 30.54 -32.36 36.39
CA ALA A 45 30.75 -31.28 35.44
C ALA A 45 29.75 -31.35 34.27
N LEU A 46 29.50 -32.55 33.74
CA LEU A 46 28.51 -32.75 32.68
C LEU A 46 27.08 -32.46 33.13
N LYS A 47 26.72 -32.84 34.37
CA LYS A 47 25.40 -32.51 34.93
C LYS A 47 25.21 -31.01 35.08
N GLU A 48 26.19 -30.30 35.62
CA GLU A 48 26.13 -28.84 35.80
C GLU A 48 26.12 -28.10 34.44
N ALA A 49 26.90 -28.56 33.46
CA ALA A 49 26.85 -28.00 32.11
C ALA A 49 25.48 -28.22 31.45
N ASN A 50 24.91 -29.43 31.56
CA ASN A 50 23.60 -29.75 30.99
C ASN A 50 22.44 -28.96 31.63
N LYS A 51 22.56 -28.57 32.92
CA LYS A 51 21.59 -27.65 33.55
C LYS A 51 21.62 -26.25 32.95
N GLN A 52 22.78 -25.79 32.48
CA GLN A 52 22.94 -24.44 31.94
C GLN A 52 22.54 -24.35 30.45
N ILE A 53 22.64 -25.45 29.69
CA ILE A 53 22.31 -25.48 28.26
C ILE A 53 20.89 -24.96 27.95
N PRO A 54 19.81 -25.40 28.64
CA PRO A 54 18.46 -24.89 28.40
C PRO A 54 18.32 -23.39 28.69
N LEU A 55 18.97 -22.88 29.75
CA LEU A 55 18.93 -21.47 30.11
C LEU A 55 19.63 -20.60 29.05
N LEU A 56 20.76 -21.08 28.53
CA LEU A 56 21.49 -20.41 27.46
C LEU A 56 20.74 -20.46 26.12
N LYS A 57 20.01 -21.54 25.82
CA LYS A 57 19.09 -21.61 24.68
C LYS A 57 17.96 -20.58 24.83
N ALA A 58 17.25 -20.59 25.94
CA ALA A 58 16.11 -19.70 26.18
C ALA A 58 16.48 -18.20 26.11
N THR A 59 17.72 -17.85 26.45
CA THR A 59 18.23 -16.47 26.45
C THR A 59 18.85 -16.05 25.10
N SER A 60 18.88 -16.95 24.09
CA SER A 60 19.29 -16.59 22.74
C SER A 60 18.41 -15.46 22.20
N THR A 61 19.02 -14.46 21.56
CA THR A 61 18.30 -13.33 20.94
C THR A 61 17.25 -13.80 19.94
N GLU A 62 17.49 -14.92 19.26
CA GLU A 62 16.53 -15.51 18.31
C GLU A 62 15.30 -16.09 19.02
N ILE A 63 15.51 -16.76 20.16
CA ILE A 63 14.41 -17.35 20.94
C ILE A 63 13.62 -16.25 21.64
N ILE A 64 14.29 -15.21 22.16
CA ILE A 64 13.62 -14.02 22.71
C ILE A 64 12.85 -13.30 21.59
N ALA A 65 13.45 -13.10 20.40
CA ALA A 65 12.77 -12.45 19.27
C ALA A 65 11.54 -13.24 18.80
N ALA A 66 11.64 -14.57 18.73
CA ALA A 66 10.52 -15.45 18.40
C ALA A 66 9.41 -15.38 19.46
N HIS A 67 9.76 -15.38 20.75
CA HIS A 67 8.78 -15.23 21.83
C HIS A 67 8.16 -13.83 21.86
N VAL A 68 8.92 -12.78 21.54
CA VAL A 68 8.39 -11.40 21.42
C VAL A 68 7.46 -11.26 20.21
N GLN A 69 7.78 -11.88 19.07
CA GLN A 69 6.89 -11.91 17.92
C GLN A 69 5.60 -12.68 18.23
N HIS A 70 5.71 -13.83 18.88
CA HIS A 70 4.56 -14.61 19.32
C HIS A 70 3.72 -13.86 20.35
N ALA A 71 4.34 -13.21 21.33
CA ALA A 71 3.67 -12.39 22.33
C ALA A 71 3.01 -11.15 21.72
N ARG A 72 3.63 -10.48 20.74
CA ARG A 72 2.99 -9.40 19.97
C ARG A 72 1.75 -9.90 19.22
N GLY A 73 1.80 -11.10 18.64
CA GLY A 73 0.64 -11.73 18.00
C GLY A 73 -0.50 -12.06 18.98
N LEU A 74 -0.19 -12.34 20.24
CA LEU A 74 -1.18 -12.71 21.27
C LEU A 74 -1.74 -11.52 22.08
N ILE A 75 -1.03 -10.40 22.17
CA ILE A 75 -1.34 -9.31 23.12
C ILE A 75 -2.06 -8.12 22.49
N THR A 76 -2.05 -7.96 21.16
CA THR A 76 -2.80 -6.85 20.55
C THR A 76 -4.30 -7.11 20.72
N PRO A 77 -5.05 -6.34 21.54
CA PRO A 77 -6.50 -6.47 21.57
C PRO A 77 -6.99 -6.23 20.15
N GLU A 78 -7.72 -7.21 19.62
CA GLU A 78 -8.15 -7.21 18.23
C GLU A 78 -9.05 -5.99 17.97
N LYS A 79 -8.48 -4.92 17.40
CA LYS A 79 -9.23 -3.72 17.06
C LYS A 79 -10.28 -4.11 16.01
N ASN A 80 -11.53 -4.21 16.42
CA ASN A 80 -12.66 -4.44 15.54
C ASN A 80 -12.95 -3.15 14.78
N LEU A 81 -12.92 -3.21 13.46
CA LEU A 81 -13.28 -2.07 12.61
C LEU A 81 -14.24 -2.58 11.54
N LEU A 82 -15.47 -2.05 11.59
CA LEU A 82 -16.49 -2.32 10.59
C LEU A 82 -16.13 -1.65 9.27
N LEU A 83 -16.52 -2.26 8.16
CA LEU A 83 -16.29 -1.69 6.82
C LEU A 83 -16.99 -0.34 6.63
N SER A 84 -18.16 -0.14 7.22
CA SER A 84 -18.89 1.13 7.20
C SER A 84 -18.12 2.29 7.84
N GLU A 85 -17.32 2.00 8.87
CA GLU A 85 -16.53 2.99 9.62
C GLU A 85 -15.10 3.12 9.07
N ALA A 86 -14.66 2.15 8.27
CA ALA A 86 -13.30 2.05 7.73
C ALA A 86 -12.82 3.33 7.03
N TRP A 87 -13.70 3.95 6.25
CA TRP A 87 -13.36 5.16 5.51
C TRP A 87 -13.05 6.33 6.45
N ALA A 88 -13.84 6.51 7.52
CA ALA A 88 -13.62 7.59 8.48
C ALA A 88 -12.30 7.45 9.23
N VAL A 89 -11.87 6.21 9.49
CA VAL A 89 -10.56 5.91 10.07
C VAL A 89 -9.44 6.19 9.06
N TYR A 90 -9.61 5.75 7.81
CA TYR A 90 -8.66 6.01 6.73
C TYR A 90 -8.43 7.52 6.50
N GLU A 91 -9.50 8.31 6.50
CA GLU A 91 -9.44 9.76 6.25
C GLU A 91 -8.65 10.53 7.32
N LYS A 92 -8.71 10.06 8.58
CA LYS A 92 -7.97 10.66 9.71
C LYS A 92 -6.52 10.17 9.79
N SER A 93 -6.16 9.11 9.08
CA SER A 93 -4.82 8.53 9.16
C SER A 93 -3.76 9.43 8.51
N PRO A 94 -2.61 9.66 9.16
CA PRO A 94 -1.50 10.39 8.55
C PRO A 94 -0.87 9.64 7.37
N GLU A 95 -1.05 8.31 7.29
CA GLU A 95 -0.51 7.48 6.23
C GLU A 95 -1.42 7.38 4.99
N ARG A 96 -2.56 8.08 5.00
CA ARG A 96 -3.49 8.11 3.87
C ARG A 96 -2.79 8.57 2.59
N ALA A 97 -3.38 8.22 1.44
CA ALA A 97 -2.87 8.76 0.17
C ALA A 97 -3.11 10.28 0.15
N THR A 98 -2.08 11.04 -0.26
CA THR A 98 -2.12 12.49 -0.42
C THR A 98 -2.04 12.86 -1.90
N PRO A 99 -3.12 12.63 -2.68
CA PRO A 99 -3.12 12.99 -4.08
C PRO A 99 -3.06 14.51 -4.26
N ALA A 100 -2.53 14.95 -5.40
CA ALA A 100 -2.34 16.37 -5.69
C ALA A 100 -3.65 17.14 -5.93
N THR A 101 -4.75 16.43 -6.22
CA THR A 101 -6.05 17.04 -6.55
C THR A 101 -7.18 16.51 -5.68
N VAL A 102 -8.16 17.37 -5.39
CA VAL A 102 -9.39 17.00 -4.66
C VAL A 102 -10.18 15.94 -5.41
N ALA A 103 -10.26 16.04 -6.74
CA ALA A 103 -10.95 15.06 -7.59
C ALA A 103 -10.33 13.66 -7.46
N GLU A 104 -9.01 13.57 -7.34
CA GLU A 104 -8.34 12.30 -7.12
C GLU A 104 -8.58 11.76 -5.71
N ALA A 105 -8.60 12.62 -4.68
CA ALA A 105 -9.00 12.21 -3.32
C ALA A 105 -10.44 11.65 -3.29
N GLN A 106 -11.38 12.34 -3.94
CA GLN A 106 -12.76 11.86 -4.09
C GLN A 106 -12.83 10.53 -4.86
N SER A 107 -11.92 10.33 -5.82
CA SER A 107 -11.85 9.07 -6.56
C SER A 107 -11.45 7.88 -5.67
N TYR A 108 -10.61 8.07 -4.64
CA TYR A 108 -10.33 7.01 -3.65
C TYR A 108 -11.61 6.64 -2.89
N ARG A 109 -12.38 7.64 -2.44
CA ARG A 109 -13.64 7.44 -1.72
C ARG A 109 -14.66 6.70 -2.57
N ALA A 110 -14.88 7.16 -3.79
CA ALA A 110 -15.81 6.54 -4.73
C ALA A 110 -15.43 5.09 -5.03
N THR A 111 -14.13 4.82 -5.24
CA THR A 111 -13.65 3.46 -5.50
C THR A 111 -13.87 2.55 -4.29
N PHE A 112 -13.61 3.04 -3.08
CA PHE A 112 -13.84 2.24 -1.87
C PHE A 112 -15.33 1.99 -1.64
N GLN A 113 -16.19 2.99 -1.87
CA GLN A 113 -17.64 2.83 -1.76
C GLN A 113 -18.18 1.80 -2.74
N GLU A 114 -17.73 1.83 -4.01
CA GLU A 114 -18.11 0.83 -5.01
C GLU A 114 -17.76 -0.60 -4.60
N PHE A 115 -16.64 -0.79 -3.89
CA PHE A 115 -16.30 -2.08 -3.29
C PHE A 115 -17.26 -2.49 -2.17
N LEU A 116 -17.62 -1.55 -1.28
CA LEU A 116 -18.60 -1.81 -0.22
C LEU A 116 -19.98 -2.16 -0.79
N ASP A 117 -20.42 -1.43 -1.81
CA ASP A 117 -21.70 -1.63 -2.46
C ASP A 117 -21.76 -3.00 -3.16
N TRP A 118 -20.66 -3.43 -3.79
CA TRP A 118 -20.54 -4.77 -4.37
C TRP A 118 -20.60 -5.88 -3.32
N LEU A 119 -19.89 -5.70 -2.20
CA LEU A 119 -19.87 -6.70 -1.13
C LEU A 119 -21.23 -6.79 -0.44
N ASN A 120 -21.96 -5.68 -0.37
CA ASN A 120 -23.30 -5.55 0.21
C ASN A 120 -23.42 -6.10 1.66
N ASP A 121 -22.33 -6.01 2.42
CA ASP A 121 -22.26 -6.42 3.83
C ASP A 121 -21.52 -5.36 4.65
N PRO A 122 -22.21 -4.27 5.04
CA PRO A 122 -21.58 -3.14 5.73
C PRO A 122 -21.19 -3.46 7.17
N GLN A 123 -21.74 -4.53 7.76
CA GLN A 123 -21.44 -4.98 9.13
C GLN A 123 -20.25 -5.94 9.17
N LYS A 124 -19.73 -6.34 8.01
CA LYS A 124 -18.51 -7.15 7.94
C LYS A 124 -17.32 -6.35 8.47
N ASN A 125 -16.45 -7.05 9.19
CA ASN A 125 -15.23 -6.46 9.73
C ASN A 125 -14.13 -6.44 8.67
N ILE A 126 -13.22 -5.46 8.73
CA ILE A 126 -12.07 -5.37 7.81
C ILE A 126 -11.23 -6.66 7.85
N ARG A 127 -11.07 -7.26 9.03
CA ARG A 127 -10.28 -8.49 9.21
C ARG A 127 -10.83 -9.69 8.44
N ASP A 128 -12.14 -9.70 8.18
CA ASP A 128 -12.82 -10.82 7.52
C ASP A 128 -12.75 -10.68 5.98
N ILE A 129 -12.11 -9.61 5.49
CA ILE A 129 -11.80 -9.46 4.07
C ILE A 129 -10.56 -10.28 3.77
N THR A 130 -10.76 -11.43 3.14
CA THR A 130 -9.68 -12.34 2.77
C THR A 130 -9.17 -12.07 1.35
N PRO A 131 -7.97 -12.57 0.98
CA PRO A 131 -7.46 -12.47 -0.39
C PRO A 131 -8.42 -13.06 -1.45
N GLU A 132 -9.21 -14.06 -1.09
CA GLU A 132 -10.22 -14.67 -1.95
C GLU A 132 -11.33 -13.68 -2.30
N ILE A 133 -11.81 -12.88 -1.33
CA ILE A 133 -12.76 -11.79 -1.58
C ILE A 133 -12.14 -10.75 -2.51
N GLY A 134 -10.85 -10.45 -2.33
CA GLY A 134 -10.11 -9.57 -3.23
C GLY A 134 -10.05 -10.07 -4.68
N GLU A 135 -9.88 -11.37 -4.89
CA GLU A 135 -9.92 -11.98 -6.24
C GLU A 135 -11.34 -11.99 -6.82
N GLN A 136 -12.37 -12.31 -6.02
CA GLN A 136 -13.77 -12.25 -6.44
C GLN A 136 -14.17 -10.84 -6.90
N TYR A 137 -13.73 -9.80 -6.16
CA TYR A 137 -13.97 -8.42 -6.57
C TYR A 137 -13.23 -8.08 -7.87
N ALA A 138 -11.98 -8.52 -8.00
CA ALA A 138 -11.21 -8.30 -9.24
C ALA A 138 -11.88 -9.00 -10.44
N GLU A 139 -12.42 -10.21 -10.26
CA GLU A 139 -13.17 -10.92 -11.31
C GLU A 139 -14.47 -10.21 -11.68
N TYR A 140 -15.25 -9.76 -10.69
CA TYR A 140 -16.42 -8.92 -10.92
C TYR A 140 -16.08 -7.68 -11.75
N MET A 141 -14.99 -7.00 -11.42
CA MET A 141 -14.54 -5.82 -12.15
C MET A 141 -14.08 -6.13 -13.58
N ARG A 142 -13.49 -7.31 -13.85
CA ARG A 142 -13.14 -7.72 -15.23
C ARG A 142 -14.38 -7.85 -16.11
N ASN A 143 -15.50 -8.29 -15.54
CA ASN A 143 -16.76 -8.44 -16.24
C ASN A 143 -17.44 -7.08 -16.52
N GLN A 144 -16.96 -5.99 -15.92
CA GLN A 144 -17.40 -4.66 -16.29
C GLN A 144 -16.74 -4.18 -17.59
N LYS A 145 -17.48 -3.40 -18.37
CA LYS A 145 -17.00 -2.75 -19.60
C LYS A 145 -16.10 -1.53 -19.28
N ILE A 146 -15.02 -1.76 -18.55
CA ILE A 146 -14.04 -0.73 -18.16
C ILE A 146 -12.66 -1.03 -18.74
N ALA A 147 -11.92 0.02 -19.08
CA ALA A 147 -10.55 -0.06 -19.54
C ALA A 147 -9.61 -0.72 -18.51
N VAL A 148 -8.56 -1.39 -18.99
CA VAL A 148 -7.57 -2.09 -18.16
C VAL A 148 -6.91 -1.12 -17.17
N SER A 149 -6.56 0.08 -17.64
CA SER A 149 -5.96 1.12 -16.81
C SER A 149 -6.87 1.57 -15.65
N THR A 150 -8.18 1.71 -15.90
CA THR A 150 -9.19 2.06 -14.89
C THR A 150 -9.34 0.96 -13.87
N HIS A 151 -9.47 -0.30 -14.32
CA HIS A 151 -9.51 -1.48 -13.45
C HIS A 151 -8.30 -1.51 -12.50
N ASN A 152 -7.09 -1.45 -13.06
CA ASN A 152 -5.85 -1.53 -12.30
C ASN A 152 -5.71 -0.37 -11.31
N ARG A 153 -6.13 0.84 -11.70
CA ARG A 153 -6.11 2.01 -10.82
C ARG A 153 -7.05 1.84 -9.63
N LYS A 154 -8.25 1.31 -9.84
CA LYS A 154 -9.23 1.04 -8.78
C LYS A 154 -8.70 0.00 -7.78
N ILE A 155 -8.20 -1.15 -8.26
CA ILE A 155 -7.59 -2.19 -7.39
C ILE A 155 -6.42 -1.62 -6.57
N LYS A 156 -5.54 -0.82 -7.18
CA LYS A 156 -4.41 -0.18 -6.47
C LYS A 156 -4.87 0.81 -5.40
N ARG A 157 -5.96 1.55 -5.63
CA ARG A 157 -6.54 2.46 -4.63
C ARG A 157 -7.05 1.70 -3.42
N ILE A 158 -7.83 0.64 -3.64
CA ILE A 158 -8.34 -0.20 -2.55
C ILE A 158 -7.19 -0.86 -1.79
N ARG A 159 -6.19 -1.40 -2.51
CA ARG A 159 -4.95 -1.93 -1.91
C ARG A 159 -4.30 -0.91 -0.98
N ARG A 160 -4.22 0.36 -1.38
CA ARG A 160 -3.67 1.44 -0.54
C ARG A 160 -4.52 1.71 0.70
N VAL A 161 -5.85 1.69 0.59
CA VAL A 161 -6.75 1.83 1.75
C VAL A 161 -6.50 0.72 2.77
N PHE A 162 -6.51 -0.55 2.34
CA PHE A 162 -6.25 -1.69 3.23
C PHE A 162 -4.84 -1.70 3.84
N HIS A 163 -3.85 -1.14 3.14
CA HIS A 163 -2.49 -1.00 3.68
C HIS A 163 -2.42 0.00 4.84
N VAL A 164 -3.18 1.10 4.76
CA VAL A 164 -3.28 2.09 5.84
C VAL A 164 -4.04 1.51 7.04
N LEU A 165 -5.05 0.68 6.78
CA LEU A 165 -5.86 0.02 7.80
C LEU A 165 -5.22 -1.28 8.35
N ARG A 166 -3.93 -1.53 8.10
CA ARG A 166 -3.22 -2.75 8.53
C ARG A 166 -3.19 -3.01 10.03
N GLU A 167 -3.48 -2.02 10.86
CA GLU A 167 -3.59 -2.22 12.31
C GLU A 167 -4.85 -2.98 12.73
N TYR A 168 -5.84 -3.08 11.84
CA TYR A 168 -7.17 -3.65 12.14
C TYR A 168 -7.35 -5.06 11.57
N TRP A 169 -6.32 -5.61 10.93
CA TRP A 169 -6.34 -6.96 10.37
C TRP A 169 -4.94 -7.56 10.37
N SER A 170 -4.85 -8.88 10.42
CA SER A 170 -3.58 -9.62 10.46
C SER A 170 -3.36 -10.41 9.18
N GLY A 171 -2.13 -10.43 8.66
CA GLY A 171 -1.73 -11.27 7.53
C GLY A 171 -1.28 -10.48 6.29
N SER A 172 -1.59 -11.01 5.10
CA SER A 172 -1.29 -10.37 3.81
C SER A 172 -2.48 -9.58 3.25
N ASN A 173 -2.21 -8.44 2.61
CA ASN A 173 -3.26 -7.50 2.18
C ASN A 173 -4.19 -8.18 1.17
N PRO A 174 -5.53 -8.11 1.33
CA PRO A 174 -6.46 -8.85 0.47
C PRO A 174 -6.30 -8.55 -1.02
N PHE A 175 -5.80 -7.35 -1.33
CA PHE A 175 -5.55 -6.89 -2.69
C PHE A 175 -4.07 -6.99 -3.09
N HIS A 176 -3.23 -7.81 -2.44
CA HIS A 176 -1.79 -7.83 -2.72
C HIS A 176 -1.42 -8.51 -4.05
N SER A 177 -2.28 -9.42 -4.55
CA SER A 177 -1.91 -10.31 -5.64
C SER A 177 -1.69 -9.56 -6.97
N ALA A 178 -0.73 -10.03 -7.76
CA ALA A 178 -0.54 -9.52 -9.12
C ALA A 178 -1.62 -10.05 -10.08
N THR A 179 -2.25 -11.18 -9.77
CA THR A 179 -3.32 -11.79 -10.57
C THR A 179 -4.54 -10.89 -10.68
N GLN A 180 -4.87 -10.14 -9.62
CA GLN A 180 -5.98 -9.21 -9.55
C GLN A 180 -5.86 -8.02 -10.53
N LEU A 181 -4.65 -7.78 -11.05
CA LEU A 181 -4.40 -6.76 -12.06
C LEU A 181 -4.50 -7.37 -13.46
N ARG A 182 -5.16 -6.63 -14.36
CA ARG A 182 -5.27 -6.97 -15.78
C ARG A 182 -4.02 -6.54 -16.53
N ARG A 183 -3.61 -7.31 -17.54
CA ARG A 183 -2.49 -6.98 -18.42
C ARG A 183 -2.96 -6.15 -19.61
N GLU A 184 -2.10 -5.28 -20.15
CA GLU A 184 -2.43 -4.43 -21.32
C GLU A 184 -2.87 -5.24 -22.55
N ARG A 185 -2.36 -6.46 -22.74
CA ARG A 185 -2.81 -7.35 -23.82
C ARG A 185 -4.30 -7.70 -23.78
N GLU A 186 -4.93 -7.64 -22.61
CA GLU A 186 -6.37 -7.88 -22.43
C GLU A 186 -7.22 -6.69 -22.91
N GLU A 187 -6.61 -5.53 -23.16
CA GLU A 187 -7.30 -4.34 -23.67
C GLU A 187 -7.55 -4.43 -25.19
N ARG A 188 -6.82 -5.31 -25.90
CA ARG A 188 -7.00 -5.51 -27.36
C ARG A 188 -8.40 -6.02 -27.72
N GLU A 189 -9.11 -6.60 -26.77
CA GLU A 189 -10.49 -7.09 -26.94
C GLU A 189 -11.55 -6.04 -26.53
N GLN A 190 -11.15 -4.99 -25.81
CA GLN A 190 -12.03 -3.87 -25.42
C GLN A 190 -11.79 -2.67 -26.34
N ASP A 191 -12.36 -2.74 -27.53
CA ASP A 191 -12.13 -1.79 -28.64
C ASP A 191 -12.91 -0.46 -28.48
N VAL A 192 -12.76 0.23 -27.34
CA VAL A 192 -13.33 1.57 -27.14
C VAL A 192 -12.19 2.58 -27.03
N ARG A 193 -11.69 3.04 -28.18
CA ARG A 193 -10.70 4.12 -28.27
C ARG A 193 -11.38 5.44 -28.58
N ARG A 194 -10.94 6.52 -27.93
CA ARG A 194 -11.33 7.88 -28.32
C ARG A 194 -10.72 8.15 -29.69
N LEU A 195 -11.58 8.39 -30.68
CA LEU A 195 -11.15 8.83 -32.00
C LEU A 195 -10.86 10.33 -31.95
N SER A 196 -9.81 10.75 -32.66
CA SER A 196 -9.59 12.17 -32.91
C SER A 196 -10.57 12.62 -33.98
N PHE A 197 -11.07 13.85 -33.87
CA PHE A 197 -11.90 14.43 -34.94
C PHE A 197 -11.08 14.59 -36.20
N THR A 198 -11.68 14.31 -37.36
CA THR A 198 -11.11 14.70 -38.64
C THR A 198 -11.34 16.20 -38.88
N ARG A 199 -10.54 16.80 -39.77
CA ARG A 199 -10.70 18.23 -40.12
C ARG A 199 -12.11 18.55 -40.64
N GLU A 200 -12.71 17.64 -41.41
CA GLU A 200 -14.08 17.78 -41.92
C GLU A 200 -15.10 17.73 -40.78
N GLN A 201 -14.92 16.84 -39.80
CA GLN A 201 -15.77 16.79 -38.62
C GLN A 201 -15.66 18.06 -37.77
N GLU A 202 -14.46 18.62 -37.62
CA GLU A 202 -14.27 19.90 -36.93
C GLU A 202 -14.98 21.06 -37.65
N GLN A 203 -14.96 21.09 -38.98
CA GLN A 203 -15.68 22.10 -39.78
C GLN A 203 -17.19 21.96 -39.66
N LEU A 204 -17.71 20.73 -39.66
CA LEU A 204 -19.14 20.49 -39.42
C LEU A 204 -19.58 20.92 -38.03
N LEU A 205 -18.75 20.67 -37.00
CA LEU A 205 -19.00 21.15 -35.64
C LEU A 205 -18.99 22.68 -35.59
N GLN A 206 -18.07 23.34 -36.28
CA GLN A 206 -18.06 24.81 -36.39
C GLN A 206 -19.34 25.35 -37.05
N ALA A 207 -19.77 24.77 -38.17
CA ALA A 207 -20.98 25.20 -38.87
C ALA A 207 -22.23 25.09 -37.98
N VAL A 208 -22.36 24.01 -37.19
CA VAL A 208 -23.46 23.84 -36.23
C VAL A 208 -23.35 24.83 -35.07
N LEU A 209 -22.13 25.17 -34.64
CA LEU A 209 -21.88 26.18 -33.61
C LEU A 209 -22.04 27.62 -34.11
N ASP A 210 -22.10 27.85 -35.42
CA ASP A 210 -22.44 29.16 -36.00
C ASP A 210 -23.93 29.32 -36.29
N ASP A 211 -24.69 28.21 -36.38
CA ASP A 211 -26.14 28.25 -36.61
C ASP A 211 -26.90 28.58 -35.32
N ASP A 212 -27.56 29.74 -35.28
CA ASP A 212 -28.38 30.22 -34.16
C ASP A 212 -29.56 29.32 -33.79
N LYS A 213 -29.92 28.39 -34.68
CA LYS A 213 -30.93 27.35 -34.42
C LYS A 213 -30.56 26.43 -33.25
N TYR A 214 -29.28 26.23 -32.97
CA TYR A 214 -28.81 25.34 -31.91
C TYR A 214 -28.27 26.13 -30.71
N THR A 215 -28.80 25.85 -29.52
CA THR A 215 -28.38 26.48 -28.26
C THR A 215 -27.42 25.58 -27.50
N VAL A 216 -26.22 26.08 -27.21
CA VAL A 216 -25.21 25.41 -26.39
C VAL A 216 -24.78 26.38 -25.29
N MET A 217 -24.56 25.88 -24.07
CA MET A 217 -24.02 26.69 -22.98
C MET A 217 -22.63 27.22 -23.37
N ASN A 218 -22.39 28.52 -23.20
CA ASN A 218 -21.14 29.20 -23.58
C ASN A 218 -20.73 28.96 -25.05
N LYS A 219 -21.70 28.95 -25.98
CA LYS A 219 -21.50 28.69 -27.41
C LYS A 219 -20.35 29.50 -28.04
N SER A 220 -20.22 30.78 -27.67
CA SER A 220 -19.14 31.67 -28.13
C SER A 220 -17.74 31.20 -27.71
N GLU A 221 -17.59 30.72 -26.47
CA GLU A 221 -16.33 30.21 -25.91
C GLU A 221 -15.95 28.86 -26.55
N VAL A 222 -16.93 27.96 -26.71
CA VAL A 222 -16.72 26.66 -27.38
C VAL A 222 -16.28 26.86 -28.82
N ARG A 223 -16.91 27.81 -29.54
CA ARG A 223 -16.51 28.21 -30.89
C ARG A 223 -15.10 28.80 -30.90
N GLY A 224 -14.79 29.71 -29.99
CA GLY A 224 -13.46 30.31 -29.83
C GLY A 224 -12.36 29.28 -29.57
N GLY A 225 -12.63 28.26 -28.74
CA GLY A 225 -11.70 27.16 -28.45
C GLY A 225 -11.42 26.25 -29.65
N LEU A 226 -12.41 26.01 -30.50
CA LEU A 226 -12.24 25.24 -31.75
C LEU A 226 -11.47 26.04 -32.82
N LEU A 227 -11.69 27.34 -32.91
CA LEU A 227 -10.97 28.24 -33.82
C LEU A 227 -9.52 28.48 -33.37
N SER A 228 -9.27 28.57 -32.06
CA SER A 228 -7.92 28.79 -31.52
C SER A 228 -6.96 27.64 -31.85
N ARG A 229 -7.45 26.39 -31.96
CA ARG A 229 -6.64 25.25 -32.45
C ARG A 229 -6.16 25.36 -33.90
N HIS A 230 -6.82 26.18 -34.73
CA HIS A 230 -6.44 26.39 -36.13
C HIS A 230 -5.41 27.51 -36.30
N VAL A 231 -5.33 28.47 -35.37
CA VAL A 231 -4.45 29.66 -35.46
C VAL A 231 -3.27 29.59 -34.47
N TYR A 232 -3.42 28.82 -33.39
CA TYR A 232 -2.40 28.54 -32.39
C TYR A 232 -2.32 27.01 -32.24
N ARG A 233 -1.12 26.41 -32.36
CA ARG A 233 -0.85 25.11 -31.72
C ARG A 233 -0.37 25.45 -30.30
N PRO A 234 -1.23 25.47 -29.27
CA PRO A 234 -0.71 25.61 -27.94
C PRO A 234 0.01 24.30 -27.61
N ALA A 235 1.17 24.39 -26.96
CA ALA A 235 1.72 23.27 -26.22
C ALA A 235 0.61 22.65 -25.36
N ASP A 236 0.57 21.33 -25.24
CA ASP A 236 -0.50 20.50 -24.66
C ASP A 236 -1.06 20.96 -23.29
N GLU A 237 -1.78 22.07 -23.27
CA GLU A 237 -2.43 22.60 -22.08
C GLU A 237 -3.83 22.01 -21.99
N ARG A 238 -4.10 21.41 -20.82
CA ARG A 238 -5.42 20.86 -20.52
C ARG A 238 -6.44 21.99 -20.58
N LEU A 239 -7.64 21.73 -21.12
CA LEU A 239 -8.74 22.71 -21.20
C LEU A 239 -9.04 23.42 -19.87
N CYS A 240 -8.84 22.74 -18.73
CA CYS A 240 -9.00 23.33 -17.40
C CYS A 240 -7.98 24.44 -17.09
N THR A 241 -6.75 24.35 -17.61
CA THR A 241 -5.69 25.33 -17.39
C THR A 241 -5.91 26.57 -18.26
N ALA A 242 -6.28 26.36 -19.53
CA ALA A 242 -6.57 27.45 -20.48
C ALA A 242 -7.76 28.35 -20.04
N ALA A 243 -8.76 27.77 -19.37
CA ALA A 243 -9.90 28.52 -18.85
C ALA A 243 -9.55 29.42 -17.65
N LEU A 244 -8.50 29.10 -16.89
CA LEU A 244 -8.06 29.90 -15.74
C LEU A 244 -7.25 31.12 -16.18
N GLU A 245 -6.47 31.01 -17.25
CA GLU A 245 -5.67 32.13 -17.77
C GLU A 245 -6.53 33.20 -18.43
N GLN A 246 -7.64 32.83 -19.08
CA GLN A 246 -8.55 33.80 -19.71
C GLN A 246 -9.36 34.65 -18.70
N ASN A 247 -9.47 34.20 -17.44
CA ASN A 247 -10.22 34.91 -16.40
C ASN A 247 -9.34 35.79 -15.48
N GLN A 248 -8.05 35.97 -15.77
CA GLN A 248 -7.12 36.73 -14.91
C GLN A 248 -6.85 38.18 -15.37
N PHE A 249 -7.61 38.74 -16.32
CA PHE A 249 -7.39 40.12 -16.77
C PHE A 249 -8.67 40.98 -16.73
N GLN A 250 -8.99 41.50 -15.55
CA GLN A 250 -9.55 42.85 -15.42
C GLN A 250 -8.93 43.53 -14.19
N PRO A 251 -7.93 44.42 -14.35
CA PRO A 251 -7.68 45.43 -13.35
C PRO A 251 -8.80 46.48 -13.43
N GLU A 252 -9.47 46.70 -12.30
CA GLU A 252 -10.39 47.81 -12.11
C GLU A 252 -9.69 49.13 -12.46
N ALA A 253 -10.20 49.82 -13.48
CA ALA A 253 -9.83 51.20 -13.76
C ALA A 253 -10.60 52.11 -12.80
N ASP A 254 -10.03 52.30 -11.60
CA ASP A 254 -10.26 53.49 -10.81
C ASP A 254 -9.34 54.59 -11.35
N MET A 255 -9.91 55.73 -11.76
CA MET A 255 -9.30 57.08 -11.92
C MET A 255 -10.38 57.99 -12.53
N GLY A 256 -10.79 58.99 -11.76
CA GLY A 256 -12.04 59.73 -11.95
C GLY A 256 -11.98 60.95 -12.85
N GLU A 257 -13.05 61.75 -12.78
CA GLU A 257 -13.03 63.15 -13.21
C GLU A 257 -13.86 64.00 -12.27
N ALA A 258 -13.14 64.86 -11.55
CA ALA A 258 -13.66 66.07 -10.94
C ALA A 258 -13.51 67.20 -11.96
N VAL A 259 -14.63 67.83 -12.34
CA VAL A 259 -14.79 69.28 -12.55
C VAL A 259 -16.22 69.64 -12.21
#